data_AF-A0A847BZ30-F1
#
_entry.id   AF-A0A847BZ30-F1
#
_cell.length_a   1.000
_cell.length_b   1.000
_cell.length_c   1.000
_cell.angle_alpha   90.00
_cell.angle_beta   90.00
_cell.angle_gamma   90.00
#
_symmetry.space_group_name_H-M   'P 1'
#
loop_
_entity.id
_entity.type
_entity.pdbx_description
1 polymer ?
#
loop_
_entity_poly.entity_id
_entity_poly.type
_entity_poly.pdbx_seq_one_letter_code
_entity_poly.pdbx_strand_id
1 'polypeptide(L)'
;MKIQIFIGLTCLGLLFGGCAGKDYDPQKGGFFGGVAGLSSGGYKDRVQDREARLAQLRATQQQLNAETAGLEGQKSAALVKVGKDKARVSSMQAEIASLDKKSKALAAKDGADKQRVADLQKRTAALKKQMAKQSSSLDALEGSGLGDQEVDLRRKQLEQQRNALRREYELLMKMQMELAR
;
A
#
# COMPACT_ATOMS: atom_id res chain seq x y z
N MET A 1 -7.11 -86.50 24.91
CA MET A 1 -8.29 -87.38 24.93
C MET A 1 -8.80 -87.52 23.50
N LYS A 2 -8.84 -88.76 23.00
CA LYS A 2 -9.33 -89.18 21.68
C LYS A 2 -10.76 -89.74 21.83
N ILE A 3 -11.40 -89.99 20.68
CA ILE A 3 -12.58 -90.85 20.38
C ILE A 3 -13.82 -90.00 20.03
N GLN A 4 -14.10 -89.75 18.73
CA GLN A 4 -14.66 -90.61 17.64
C GLN A 4 -16.21 -90.64 17.65
N ILE A 5 -16.88 -90.04 16.65
CA ILE A 5 -17.40 -90.58 15.35
C ILE A 5 -18.64 -91.48 15.50
N PHE A 6 -19.75 -91.11 14.83
CA PHE A 6 -20.64 -91.92 13.94
C PHE A 6 -21.90 -91.07 13.60
N ILE A 7 -22.05 -90.53 12.38
CA ILE A 7 -22.69 -91.09 11.16
C ILE A 7 -24.23 -91.18 11.22
N GLY A 8 -24.87 -90.57 10.22
CA GLY A 8 -26.27 -90.76 9.80
C GLY A 8 -26.77 -89.51 9.04
N LEU A 9 -26.47 -89.29 7.76
CA LEU A 9 -27.10 -89.87 6.56
C LEU A 9 -28.63 -89.92 6.62
N THR A 10 -29.31 -88.89 6.09
CA THR A 10 -30.65 -89.03 5.48
C THR A 10 -31.01 -87.83 4.58
N CYS A 11 -31.15 -88.12 3.28
CA CYS A 11 -32.00 -87.52 2.22
C CYS A 11 -32.12 -85.98 2.14
N LEU A 12 -31.53 -85.26 1.18
CA LEU A 12 -31.75 -85.27 -0.28
C LEU A 12 -33.22 -85.40 -0.72
N GLY A 13 -33.81 -84.26 -1.11
CA GLY A 13 -35.01 -84.22 -1.95
C GLY A 13 -35.76 -82.88 -1.96
N LEU A 14 -35.63 -82.14 -3.07
CA LEU A 14 -36.74 -81.50 -3.81
C LEU A 14 -37.51 -80.37 -3.08
N LEU A 15 -37.52 -79.11 -3.50
CA LEU A 15 -37.77 -78.59 -4.84
C LEU A 15 -37.36 -77.11 -4.97
N PHE A 16 -36.84 -76.82 -6.16
CA PHE A 16 -36.65 -75.50 -6.75
C PHE A 16 -37.90 -74.60 -6.63
N GLY A 17 -37.72 -73.40 -6.09
CA GLY A 17 -38.73 -72.36 -6.16
C GLY A 17 -38.23 -71.05 -5.57
N GLY A 18 -37.84 -70.09 -6.43
CA GLY A 18 -37.73 -68.68 -6.02
C GLY A 18 -36.55 -67.91 -6.60
N CYS A 19 -36.73 -67.45 -7.83
CA CYS A 19 -36.23 -66.19 -8.40
C CYS A 19 -34.74 -65.86 -8.18
N ALA A 20 -33.87 -66.21 -9.12
CA ALA A 20 -33.59 -65.38 -10.30
C ALA A 20 -33.43 -63.89 -9.91
N GLY A 21 -32.17 -63.45 -9.84
CA GLY A 21 -31.83 -62.04 -9.82
C GLY A 21 -32.57 -61.34 -10.95
N LYS A 22 -33.37 -60.34 -10.60
CA LYS A 22 -34.26 -59.59 -11.49
C LYS A 22 -33.46 -58.65 -12.38
N ASP A 23 -32.61 -59.20 -13.25
CA ASP A 23 -32.03 -58.46 -14.37
C ASP A 23 -33.02 -58.54 -15.54
N TYR A 24 -34.10 -57.75 -15.46
CA TYR A 24 -35.09 -57.60 -16.54
C TYR A 24 -34.57 -56.66 -17.63
N ASP A 25 -33.37 -56.92 -18.12
CA ASP A 25 -32.75 -56.17 -19.21
C ASP A 25 -33.27 -56.73 -20.55
N PRO A 26 -34.10 -55.98 -21.31
CA PRO A 26 -34.60 -56.42 -22.61
C PRO A 26 -33.49 -56.63 -23.65
N GLN A 27 -32.28 -56.07 -23.43
CA GLN A 27 -31.12 -56.33 -24.29
C GLN A 27 -30.45 -57.68 -23.99
N LYS A 28 -30.66 -58.27 -22.80
CA LYS A 28 -30.12 -59.58 -22.42
C LYS A 28 -31.17 -60.71 -22.43
N GLY A 29 -32.46 -60.40 -22.33
CA GLY A 29 -33.56 -61.37 -22.19
C GLY A 29 -34.40 -61.67 -23.45
N GLY A 30 -34.14 -61.00 -24.57
CA GLY A 30 -34.92 -61.19 -25.82
C GLY A 30 -36.41 -60.84 -25.70
N PHE A 31 -37.22 -61.29 -26.66
CA PHE A 31 -38.66 -60.97 -26.76
C PHE A 31 -39.46 -61.33 -25.49
N PHE A 32 -39.25 -62.51 -24.92
CA PHE A 32 -39.94 -62.94 -23.69
C PHE A 32 -39.48 -62.18 -22.43
N GLY A 33 -38.21 -61.77 -22.35
CA GLY A 33 -37.73 -60.87 -21.29
C GLY A 33 -38.31 -59.46 -21.38
N GLY A 34 -38.55 -58.97 -22.61
CA GLY A 34 -39.25 -57.71 -22.86
C GLY A 34 -40.73 -57.75 -22.43
N VAL A 35 -41.46 -58.83 -22.74
CA VAL A 35 -42.87 -59.01 -22.35
C VAL A 35 -43.00 -59.23 -20.84
N ALA A 36 -42.09 -59.98 -20.22
CA ALA A 36 -42.03 -60.13 -18.76
C ALA A 36 -41.70 -58.80 -18.06
N GLY A 37 -40.82 -57.97 -18.63
CA GLY A 37 -40.52 -56.61 -18.13
C GLY A 37 -41.66 -55.61 -18.28
N LEU A 38 -42.58 -55.83 -19.24
CA LEU A 38 -43.82 -55.09 -19.40
C LEU A 38 -44.86 -55.48 -18.34
N SER A 39 -44.99 -56.77 -18.00
CA SER A 39 -45.95 -57.23 -16.98
C SER A 39 -45.43 -57.08 -15.53
N SER A 40 -44.10 -57.10 -15.32
CA SER A 40 -43.47 -57.03 -14.00
C SER A 40 -43.19 -55.62 -13.48
N GLY A 41 -43.40 -54.58 -14.31
CA GLY A 41 -43.17 -53.18 -13.93
C GLY A 41 -41.76 -52.64 -14.17
N GLY A 42 -40.79 -53.48 -14.54
CA GLY A 42 -39.37 -53.08 -14.65
C GLY A 42 -39.07 -51.97 -15.67
N TYR A 43 -39.93 -51.75 -16.68
CA TYR A 43 -39.81 -50.57 -17.54
C TYR A 43 -40.13 -49.27 -16.79
N LYS A 44 -41.17 -49.25 -15.95
CA LYS A 44 -41.54 -48.08 -15.13
C LYS A 44 -40.43 -47.74 -14.15
N ASP A 45 -39.82 -48.75 -13.51
CA ASP A 45 -38.70 -48.55 -12.60
C ASP A 45 -37.50 -47.88 -13.29
N ARG A 46 -37.15 -48.31 -14.51
CA ARG A 46 -36.07 -47.67 -15.29
C ARG A 46 -36.38 -46.24 -15.71
N VAL A 47 -37.64 -45.97 -16.08
CA VAL A 47 -38.07 -44.60 -16.43
C VAL A 47 -37.98 -43.73 -15.18
N GLN A 48 -38.50 -44.18 -14.04
CA GLN A 48 -38.43 -43.47 -12.77
C GLN A 48 -36.99 -43.20 -12.33
N ASP A 49 -36.10 -44.19 -12.44
CA ASP A 49 -34.67 -44.04 -12.10
C ASP A 49 -33.95 -43.05 -13.04
N ARG A 50 -34.28 -43.05 -14.34
CA ARG A 50 -33.77 -42.04 -15.28
C ARG A 50 -34.31 -40.64 -14.99
N GLU A 51 -35.60 -40.52 -14.67
CA GLU A 51 -36.21 -39.24 -14.28
C GLU A 51 -35.61 -38.68 -12.99
N ALA A 52 -35.39 -39.54 -12.00
CA ALA A 52 -34.72 -39.18 -10.74
C ALA A 52 -33.29 -38.69 -10.99
N ARG A 53 -32.50 -39.42 -11.79
CA ARG A 53 -31.14 -38.97 -12.19
C ARG A 53 -31.16 -37.66 -12.96
N LEU A 54 -32.10 -37.48 -13.88
CA LEU A 54 -32.26 -36.25 -14.66
C LEU A 54 -32.62 -35.07 -13.75
N ALA A 55 -33.50 -35.27 -12.78
CA ALA A 55 -33.86 -34.28 -11.78
C ALA A 55 -32.65 -33.88 -10.91
N GLN A 56 -31.86 -34.87 -10.46
CA GLN A 56 -30.62 -34.62 -9.71
C GLN A 56 -29.60 -33.84 -10.54
N LEU A 57 -29.36 -34.25 -11.79
CA LEU A 57 -28.45 -33.53 -12.70
C LEU A 57 -28.88 -32.08 -12.92
N ARG A 58 -30.18 -31.83 -13.09
CA ARG A 58 -30.71 -30.46 -13.22
C ARG A 58 -30.51 -29.65 -11.95
N ALA A 59 -30.73 -30.23 -10.77
CA ALA A 59 -30.49 -29.57 -9.49
C ALA A 59 -29.00 -29.20 -9.34
N THR A 60 -28.09 -30.13 -9.64
CA THR A 60 -26.65 -29.87 -9.62
C THR A 60 -26.26 -28.78 -10.63
N GLN A 61 -26.81 -28.80 -11.83
CA GLN A 61 -26.55 -27.77 -12.84
C GLN A 61 -27.01 -26.39 -12.36
N GLN A 62 -28.18 -26.30 -11.74
CA GLN A 62 -28.67 -25.04 -11.16
C GLN A 62 -27.75 -24.53 -10.04
N GLN A 63 -27.27 -25.42 -9.17
CA GLN A 63 -26.33 -25.07 -8.11
C GLN A 63 -25.01 -24.55 -8.68
N LEU A 64 -24.41 -25.26 -9.63
CA LEU A 64 -23.15 -24.85 -10.27
C LEU A 64 -23.29 -23.53 -11.03
N ASN A 65 -24.43 -23.29 -11.67
CA ASN A 65 -24.70 -22.02 -12.34
C ASN A 65 -24.78 -20.86 -11.32
N ALA A 66 -25.45 -21.08 -10.19
CA ALA A 66 -25.53 -20.09 -9.11
C ALA A 66 -24.16 -19.80 -8.48
N GLU A 67 -23.35 -20.85 -8.25
CA GLU A 67 -21.99 -20.72 -7.74
C GLU A 67 -21.09 -19.95 -8.72
N THR A 68 -21.17 -20.28 -10.01
CA THR A 68 -20.43 -19.60 -11.08
C THR A 68 -20.77 -18.11 -11.10
N ALA A 69 -22.06 -17.76 -11.09
CA ALA A 69 -22.51 -16.37 -11.06
C ALA A 69 -22.01 -15.64 -9.79
N GLY A 70 -22.01 -16.32 -8.64
CA GLY A 70 -21.46 -15.79 -7.39
C GLY A 70 -19.95 -15.52 -7.46
N LEU A 71 -19.18 -16.47 -8.01
CA LEU A 71 -17.73 -16.34 -8.19
C LEU A 71 -17.38 -15.24 -9.20
N GLU A 72 -18.13 -15.11 -10.30
CA GLU A 72 -17.96 -14.02 -11.26
C GLU A 72 -18.21 -12.66 -10.62
N GLY A 73 -19.25 -12.54 -9.78
CA GLY A 73 -19.52 -11.33 -9.01
C GLY A 73 -18.37 -10.98 -8.06
N GLN A 74 -17.86 -11.95 -7.31
CA GLN A 74 -16.71 -11.76 -6.42
C GLN A 74 -15.45 -11.35 -7.19
N LYS A 75 -15.18 -12.00 -8.33
CA LYS A 75 -14.05 -11.66 -9.21
C LYS A 75 -14.15 -10.22 -9.70
N SER A 76 -15.32 -9.81 -10.18
CA SER A 76 -15.56 -8.44 -10.64
C SER A 76 -15.32 -7.41 -9.52
N ALA A 77 -15.88 -7.64 -8.33
CA ALA A 77 -15.67 -6.79 -7.17
C ALA A 77 -14.19 -6.70 -6.75
N ALA A 78 -13.48 -7.83 -6.77
CA ALA A 78 -12.06 -7.88 -6.47
C ALA A 78 -11.22 -7.09 -7.50
N LEU A 79 -11.54 -7.20 -8.80
CA LEU A 79 -10.86 -6.43 -9.84
C LEU A 79 -11.05 -4.92 -9.68
N VAL A 80 -12.27 -4.49 -9.33
CA VAL A 80 -12.55 -3.08 -9.02
C VAL A 80 -11.72 -2.61 -7.83
N LYS A 81 -11.63 -3.42 -6.76
CA LYS A 81 -10.82 -3.09 -5.58
C LYS A 81 -9.34 -2.96 -5.93
N VAL A 82 -8.78 -3.92 -6.67
CA VAL A 82 -7.39 -3.87 -7.14
C VAL A 82 -7.13 -2.63 -7.99
N GLY A 83 -8.07 -2.24 -8.86
CA GLY A 83 -7.97 -1.02 -9.64
C GLY A 83 -7.87 0.24 -8.76
N LYS A 84 -8.73 0.35 -7.74
CA LYS A 84 -8.70 1.45 -6.77
C LYS A 84 -7.40 1.48 -5.98
N ASP A 85 -6.94 0.32 -5.50
CA ASP A 85 -5.71 0.22 -4.72
C ASP A 85 -4.48 0.61 -5.56
N LYS A 86 -4.41 0.18 -6.83
CA LYS A 86 -3.36 0.61 -7.77
C LYS A 86 -3.35 2.12 -7.98
N ALA A 87 -4.52 2.72 -8.18
CA ALA A 87 -4.64 4.18 -8.33
C ALA A 87 -4.17 4.91 -7.07
N ARG A 88 -4.54 4.42 -5.88
CA ARG A 88 -4.09 4.98 -4.60
C ARG A 88 -2.58 4.89 -4.44
N VAL A 89 -1.98 3.74 -4.75
CA VAL A 89 -0.52 3.56 -4.70
C VAL A 89 0.20 4.53 -5.64
N SER A 90 -0.31 4.73 -6.85
CA SER A 90 0.25 5.69 -7.80
C SER A 90 0.18 7.14 -7.28
N SER A 91 -0.94 7.54 -6.66
CA SER A 91 -1.07 8.85 -6.01
C SER A 91 -0.05 9.04 -4.89
N MET A 92 0.06 8.04 -3.99
CA MET A 92 1.02 8.10 -2.88
C MET A 92 2.47 8.19 -3.37
N GLN A 93 2.83 7.50 -4.46
CA GLN A 93 4.16 7.61 -5.06
C GLN A 93 4.43 9.01 -5.62
N ALA A 94 3.44 9.63 -6.27
CA ALA A 94 3.56 11.00 -6.76
C ALA A 94 3.71 12.02 -5.61
N GLU A 95 2.97 11.83 -4.52
CA GLU A 95 3.09 12.64 -3.31
C GLU A 95 4.46 12.50 -2.65
N ILE A 96 4.99 11.28 -2.52
CA ILE A 96 6.34 11.02 -2.00
C ILE A 96 7.39 11.73 -2.85
N ALA A 97 7.29 11.64 -4.18
CA ALA A 97 8.23 12.33 -5.08
C ALA A 97 8.14 13.86 -4.95
N SER A 98 6.94 14.40 -4.74
CA SER A 98 6.74 15.84 -4.49
C SER A 98 7.34 16.27 -3.15
N LEU A 99 7.14 15.49 -2.08
CA LEU A 99 7.70 15.74 -0.76
C LEU A 99 9.23 15.64 -0.75
N ASP A 100 9.81 14.67 -1.45
CA ASP A 100 11.26 14.56 -1.61
C ASP A 100 11.87 15.80 -2.30
N LYS A 101 11.24 16.29 -3.37
CA LYS A 101 11.64 17.55 -4.03
C LYS A 101 11.57 18.75 -3.07
N LYS A 102 10.49 18.86 -2.29
CA LYS A 102 10.34 19.93 -1.29
C LYS A 102 11.40 19.83 -0.19
N SER A 103 11.68 18.63 0.31
CA SER A 103 12.70 18.39 1.33
C SER A 103 14.09 18.80 0.83
N LYS A 104 14.47 18.39 -0.39
CA LYS A 104 15.74 18.80 -1.03
C LYS A 104 15.83 20.31 -1.22
N ALA A 105 14.75 20.95 -1.65
CA ALA A 105 14.71 22.41 -1.82
C ALA A 105 14.85 23.14 -0.47
N LEU A 106 14.21 22.65 0.60
CA LEU A 106 14.36 23.20 1.94
C LEU A 106 15.76 23.00 2.49
N ALA A 107 16.36 21.82 2.31
CA ALA A 107 17.74 21.56 2.73
C ALA A 107 18.75 22.47 2.00
N ALA A 108 18.54 22.71 0.70
CA ALA A 108 19.37 23.64 -0.06
C ALA A 108 19.22 25.09 0.43
N LYS A 109 17.99 25.52 0.75
CA LYS A 109 17.72 26.85 1.33
C LYS A 109 18.38 27.00 2.71
N ASP A 110 18.23 26.03 3.59
CA ASP A 110 18.87 26.03 4.92
C ASP A 110 20.40 26.14 4.81
N GLY A 111 21.01 25.41 3.86
CA GLY A 111 22.44 25.54 3.57
C GLY A 111 22.83 26.95 3.13
N ALA A 112 22.06 27.56 2.22
CA ALA A 112 22.30 28.93 1.75
C ALA A 112 22.09 29.97 2.87
N ASP A 113 21.08 29.80 3.71
CA ASP A 113 20.79 30.71 4.81
C ASP A 113 21.86 30.63 5.91
N LYS A 114 22.38 29.43 6.22
CA LYS A 114 23.56 29.27 7.09
C LYS A 114 24.78 30.01 6.55
N GLN A 115 25.04 29.95 5.23
CA GLN A 115 26.13 30.70 4.61
C GLN A 115 25.90 32.22 4.71
N ARG A 116 24.67 32.68 4.49
CA ARG A 116 24.30 34.10 4.65
C ARG A 116 24.51 34.58 6.08
N VAL A 117 24.07 33.80 7.07
CA VAL A 117 24.28 34.13 8.49
C VAL A 117 25.78 34.22 8.81
N ALA A 118 26.59 33.27 8.34
CA ALA A 118 28.04 33.31 8.53
C ALA A 118 28.71 34.53 7.88
N ASP A 119 28.29 34.91 6.66
CA ASP A 119 28.78 36.10 5.98
C ASP A 119 28.38 37.39 6.73
N LEU A 120 27.11 37.48 7.14
CA LEU A 120 26.62 38.59 7.96
C LEU A 120 27.44 38.72 9.24
N GLN A 121 27.66 37.62 9.98
CA GLN A 121 28.48 37.62 11.20
C GLN A 121 29.90 38.15 10.96
N LYS A 122 30.55 37.76 9.85
CA LYS A 122 31.88 38.27 9.47
C LYS A 122 31.86 39.77 9.20
N ARG A 123 30.86 40.27 8.46
CA ARG A 123 30.69 41.71 8.20
C ARG A 123 30.46 42.49 9.48
N THR A 124 29.61 41.98 10.37
CA THR A 124 29.31 42.58 11.66
C THR A 124 30.58 42.68 12.52
N ALA A 125 31.43 41.65 12.54
CA ALA A 125 32.72 41.68 13.24
C ALA A 125 33.72 42.67 12.62
N ALA A 126 33.80 42.72 11.28
CA ALA A 126 34.66 43.66 10.57
C ALA A 126 34.25 45.12 10.82
N LEU A 127 32.95 45.42 10.74
CA LEU A 127 32.39 46.74 11.03
C LEU A 127 32.69 47.18 12.48
N LYS A 128 32.49 46.29 13.46
CA LYS A 128 32.85 46.57 14.86
C LYS A 128 34.33 46.95 15.01
N LYS A 129 35.24 46.22 14.34
CA LYS A 129 36.67 46.52 14.36
C LYS A 129 36.99 47.87 13.71
N GLN A 130 36.34 48.20 12.58
CA GLN A 130 36.50 49.50 11.92
C GLN A 130 36.02 50.65 12.80
N MET A 131 34.84 50.50 13.44
CA MET A 131 34.32 51.48 14.38
C MET A 131 35.27 51.71 15.56
N ALA A 132 35.83 50.64 16.15
CA ALA A 132 36.80 50.76 17.25
C ALA A 132 38.06 51.51 16.82
N LYS A 133 38.60 51.22 15.63
CA LYS A 133 39.76 51.92 15.07
C LYS A 133 39.47 53.40 14.80
N GLN A 134 38.27 53.72 14.34
CA GLN A 134 37.87 55.12 14.12
C GLN A 134 37.70 55.86 15.44
N SER A 135 37.11 55.23 16.47
CA SER A 135 37.00 55.81 17.81
C SER A 135 38.39 56.15 18.36
N SER A 136 39.33 55.21 18.35
CA SER A 136 40.69 55.48 18.83
C SER A 136 41.41 56.57 18.02
N SER A 137 41.10 56.69 16.72
CA SER A 137 41.65 57.74 15.87
C SER A 137 41.08 59.12 16.24
N LEU A 138 39.77 59.19 16.51
CA LEU A 138 39.10 60.40 17.00
C LEU A 138 39.64 60.81 18.39
N ASP A 139 39.78 59.86 19.31
CA ASP A 139 40.32 60.12 20.66
C ASP A 139 41.75 60.66 20.60
N ALA A 140 42.59 60.12 19.70
CA ALA A 140 43.96 60.62 19.49
C ALA A 140 43.99 62.03 18.87
N LEU A 141 43.03 62.36 18.00
CA LEU A 141 42.85 63.72 17.44
C LEU A 141 42.29 64.71 18.45
N GLU A 142 41.57 64.25 19.48
CA GLU A 142 41.07 65.09 20.58
C GLU A 142 42.15 65.33 21.64
N GLY A 143 42.98 64.33 21.92
CA GLY A 143 44.10 64.42 22.86
C GLY A 143 45.33 65.19 22.35
N SER A 144 45.44 65.47 21.03
CA SER A 144 46.59 66.18 20.46
C SER A 144 46.61 67.69 20.73
N GLY A 145 45.54 68.26 21.29
CA GLY A 145 45.51 69.65 21.81
C GLY A 145 45.74 70.77 20.78
N LEU A 146 45.79 70.46 19.48
CA LEU A 146 46.04 71.43 18.42
C LEU A 146 44.73 71.82 17.73
N GLY A 147 44.25 73.03 18.01
CA GLY A 147 43.07 73.65 17.41
C GLY A 147 43.33 74.18 15.99
N ASP A 148 43.75 73.30 15.09
CA ASP A 148 44.00 73.65 13.68
C ASP A 148 42.80 73.27 12.79
N GLN A 149 42.46 74.10 11.80
CA GLN A 149 41.27 73.90 10.95
C GLN A 149 41.28 72.57 10.19
N GLU A 150 42.47 72.05 9.89
CA GLU A 150 42.66 70.76 9.23
C GLU A 150 42.27 69.57 10.13
N VAL A 151 42.55 69.68 11.44
CA VAL A 151 42.17 68.67 12.44
C VAL A 151 40.65 68.61 12.60
N ASP A 152 39.98 69.76 12.58
CA ASP A 152 38.52 69.86 12.65
C ASP A 152 37.82 69.27 11.41
N LEU A 153 38.36 69.51 10.21
CA LEU A 153 37.86 68.90 8.97
C LEU A 153 38.03 67.38 9.00
N ARG A 154 39.20 66.89 9.45
CA ARG A 154 39.47 65.46 9.60
C ARG A 154 38.54 64.80 10.62
N ARG A 155 38.26 65.49 11.74
CA ARG A 155 37.32 65.04 12.78
C ARG A 155 35.91 64.88 12.22
N LYS A 156 35.38 65.90 11.53
CA LYS A 156 34.05 65.85 10.91
C LYS A 156 33.92 64.72 9.88
N GLN A 157 34.96 64.50 9.07
CA GLN A 157 34.97 63.39 8.10
C GLN A 157 34.90 62.02 8.80
N LEU A 158 35.68 61.82 9.86
CA LEU A 158 35.69 60.57 10.61
C LEU A 158 34.35 60.33 11.34
N GLU A 159 33.72 61.37 11.89
CA GLU A 159 32.40 61.28 12.50
C GLU A 159 31.32 60.90 11.47
N GLN A 160 31.35 61.48 10.28
CA GLN A 160 30.45 61.12 9.19
C GLN A 160 30.62 59.66 8.77
N GLN A 161 31.86 59.20 8.63
CA GLN A 161 32.17 57.80 8.31
C GLN A 161 31.70 56.84 9.42
N ARG A 162 31.92 57.19 10.70
CA ARG A 162 31.45 56.41 11.84
C ARG A 162 29.92 56.30 11.84
N ASN A 163 29.22 57.40 11.58
CA ASN A 163 27.76 57.42 11.54
C ASN A 163 27.20 56.65 10.32
N ALA A 164 27.93 56.58 9.21
CA ALA A 164 27.60 55.72 8.08
C ALA A 164 27.75 54.23 8.46
N LEU A 165 28.88 53.85 9.05
CA LEU A 165 29.15 52.47 9.50
C LEU A 165 28.15 52.00 10.55
N ARG A 166 27.74 52.87 11.47
CA ARG A 166 26.70 52.56 12.47
C ARG A 166 25.36 52.23 11.83
N ARG A 167 24.95 52.97 10.79
CA ARG A 167 23.71 52.71 10.05
C ARG A 167 23.76 51.38 9.31
N GLU A 168 24.90 51.05 8.69
CA GLU A 168 25.11 49.75 8.06
C GLU A 168 25.03 48.60 9.06
N TYR A 169 25.63 48.76 10.24
CA TYR A 169 25.54 47.79 11.32
C TYR A 169 24.10 47.54 11.78
N GLU A 170 23.32 48.61 11.99
CA GLU A 170 21.91 48.51 12.40
C GLU A 170 21.05 47.81 11.33
N LEU A 171 21.29 48.10 10.05
CA LEU A 171 20.65 47.42 8.91
C LEU A 171 20.97 45.92 8.89
N LEU A 172 22.24 45.55 9.07
CA LEU A 172 22.65 44.14 9.10
C LEU A 172 22.04 43.38 10.28
N MET A 173 21.97 44.00 11.45
CA MET A 173 21.30 43.40 12.62
C MET A 173 19.81 43.17 12.37
N LYS A 174 19.13 44.10 11.69
CA LYS A 174 17.73 43.93 11.29
C LYS A 174 17.55 42.76 10.33
N MET A 175 18.42 42.64 9.31
CA MET A 175 18.39 41.52 8.37
C MET A 175 18.64 40.16 9.07
N GLN A 176 19.54 40.11 10.05
CA GLN A 176 19.77 38.88 10.84
C GLN A 176 18.52 38.47 11.65
N MET A 177 17.79 39.43 12.22
CA MET A 177 16.55 39.17 12.95
C MET A 177 15.41 38.67 12.03
N GLU A 178 15.34 39.17 10.80
CA GLU A 178 14.37 38.71 9.80
C GLU A 178 14.68 37.31 9.28
N LEU A 179 15.96 36.93 9.15
CA LEU A 179 16.38 35.58 8.76
C LEU A 179 16.20 34.54 9.87
N ALA A 180 16.07 34.96 11.13
CA ALA A 180 15.93 34.08 12.28
C ALA A 180 14.45 33.77 12.65
N ARG A 181 13.48 34.38 11.96
CA ARG A 181 12.04 34.15 12.14
C ARG A 181 11.51 33.16 11.10
#